data_AF-A0A9X2V416-F1
#
_entry.id   AF-A0A9X2V416-F1
#
_cell.length_a   1.000
_cell.length_b   1.000
_cell.length_c   1.000
_cell.angle_alpha   90.00
_cell.angle_beta   90.00
_cell.angle_gamma   90.00
#
_symmetry.space_group_name_H-M   'P 1'
#
loop_
_entity.id
_entity.type
_entity.pdbx_description
1 polymer ?
#
loop_
_entity_poly.entity_id
_entity_poly.type
_entity_poly.pdbx_seq_one_letter_code
_entity_poly.pdbx_strand_id
1 'polypeptide(L)'
;MRTLLVACIVLALPLTIMGTPTDTINVRLEDHQWEHRLLFVFAPTDSNVMRAGQEAAFEGRDPGFRERDLLVLTVTGQNRGTQRAAPGAEP
;
A
#
# COMPACT_ATOMS: atom_id res chain seq x y z
N MET A 1 -4.60 -37.83 -49.38
CA MET A 1 -3.75 -37.89 -48.18
C MET A 1 -3.90 -36.57 -47.41
N ARG A 2 -5.00 -36.43 -46.67
CA ARG A 2 -5.47 -35.20 -46.01
C ARG A 2 -5.69 -35.42 -44.50
N THR A 3 -4.98 -36.40 -43.95
CA THR A 3 -5.19 -36.94 -42.59
C THR A 3 -3.94 -36.88 -41.71
N LEU A 4 -2.89 -36.14 -42.14
CA LEU A 4 -1.64 -36.00 -41.38
C LEU A 4 -1.43 -34.59 -40.78
N LEU A 5 -2.40 -33.69 -40.92
CA LEU A 5 -2.31 -32.31 -40.41
C LEU A 5 -3.09 -32.05 -39.12
N VAL A 6 -3.77 -33.07 -38.55
CA VAL A 6 -4.59 -32.92 -37.34
C VAL A 6 -3.81 -33.24 -36.06
N ALA A 7 -2.64 -33.89 -36.15
CA ALA A 7 -1.92 -34.38 -34.97
C ALA A 7 -1.09 -33.32 -34.21
N CYS A 8 -0.87 -32.12 -34.76
CA CYS A 8 -0.01 -31.11 -34.11
C CYS A 8 -0.76 -30.05 -33.28
N ILE A 9 -2.10 -30.03 -33.28
CA ILE A 9 -2.88 -28.96 -32.62
C ILE A 9 -3.24 -29.31 -31.16
N VAL A 10 -3.01 -30.54 -30.70
CA VAL A 10 -3.48 -31.00 -29.37
C VAL A 10 -2.48 -30.75 -28.23
N LEU A 11 -1.27 -30.24 -28.49
CA LEU A 11 -0.23 -30.11 -27.45
C LEU A 11 0.20 -28.67 -27.12
N ALA A 12 -0.69 -27.70 -27.30
CA ALA A 12 -0.51 -26.36 -26.72
C ALA A 12 -1.28 -26.26 -25.40
N LEU A 13 -0.89 -27.06 -24.40
CA LEU A 13 -1.32 -26.83 -23.02
C LEU A 13 -0.58 -25.57 -22.53
N PRO A 14 -1.26 -24.48 -22.14
CA PRO A 14 -0.59 -23.43 -21.41
C PRO A 14 -0.20 -24.01 -20.04
N LEU A 15 1.09 -24.20 -19.79
CA LEU A 15 1.57 -24.34 -18.42
C LEU A 15 1.19 -23.04 -17.70
N THR A 16 0.11 -23.09 -16.93
CA THR A 16 -0.20 -22.07 -15.94
C THR A 16 0.94 -22.12 -14.92
N ILE A 17 1.89 -21.20 -15.07
CA ILE A 17 2.88 -20.92 -14.03
C ILE A 17 2.06 -20.45 -12.83
N MET A 18 1.89 -21.29 -11.82
CA MET A 18 1.48 -20.84 -10.49
C MET A 18 2.62 -19.95 -9.98
N GLY A 19 2.53 -18.66 -10.25
CA GLY A 19 3.34 -17.66 -9.56
C GLY A 19 2.97 -17.72 -8.09
N THR A 20 3.88 -18.19 -7.25
CA THR A 20 3.77 -17.98 -5.81
C THR A 20 3.66 -16.49 -5.56
N PRO A 21 2.68 -15.99 -4.79
CA PRO A 21 2.64 -14.58 -4.43
C PRO A 21 3.93 -14.32 -3.66
N THR A 22 4.85 -13.65 -4.31
CA THR A 22 6.04 -13.13 -3.67
C THR A 22 5.56 -11.87 -2.98
N ASP A 23 4.94 -12.03 -1.81
CA ASP A 23 4.52 -10.94 -0.91
C ASP A 23 5.73 -10.22 -0.27
N THR A 24 6.91 -10.32 -0.89
CA THR A 24 8.03 -9.44 -0.60
C THR A 24 8.00 -8.32 -1.63
N ILE A 25 7.39 -7.21 -1.24
CA ILE A 25 7.53 -5.92 -1.92
C ILE A 25 9.04 -5.61 -1.98
N ASN A 26 9.67 -5.86 -3.12
CA ASN A 26 11.06 -5.50 -3.38
C ASN A 26 11.10 -4.01 -3.79
N VAL A 27 10.76 -3.13 -2.85
CA VAL A 27 10.90 -1.69 -3.05
C VAL A 27 12.34 -1.31 -2.75
N ARG A 28 13.08 -1.03 -3.82
CA ARG A 28 14.39 -0.37 -3.70
C ARG A 28 14.10 1.11 -3.43
N LEU A 29 14.35 1.55 -2.20
CA LEU A 29 14.07 2.93 -1.77
C LEU A 29 14.77 3.98 -2.65
N GLU A 30 15.91 3.61 -3.25
CA GLU A 30 16.66 4.44 -4.21
C GLU A 30 15.91 4.68 -5.53
N ASP A 31 15.08 3.74 -5.98
CA ASP A 31 14.31 3.84 -7.23
C ASP A 31 12.87 4.31 -6.96
N HIS A 32 12.48 4.42 -5.68
CA HIS A 32 11.14 4.81 -5.29
C HIS A 32 10.91 6.31 -5.48
N GLN A 33 9.96 6.65 -6.34
CA GLN A 33 9.47 8.01 -6.46
C GLN A 33 8.44 8.25 -5.36
N TRP A 34 8.81 9.06 -4.37
CA TRP A 34 7.88 9.48 -3.32
C TRP A 34 6.75 10.32 -3.92
N GLU A 35 5.53 9.80 -3.84
CA GLU A 35 4.34 10.51 -4.31
C GLU A 35 3.87 11.58 -3.32
N HIS A 36 4.07 11.33 -2.01
CA HIS A 36 3.62 12.22 -0.93
C HIS A 36 4.72 12.46 0.09
N ARG A 37 4.63 13.60 0.78
CA ARG A 37 5.44 13.87 1.98
C ARG A 37 4.89 13.09 3.16
N LEU A 38 5.71 12.28 3.82
CA LEU A 38 5.25 11.46 4.95
C LEU A 38 5.28 12.23 6.27
N LEU A 39 4.18 12.16 7.03
CA LEU A 39 4.13 12.55 8.44
C LEU A 39 3.91 11.32 9.30
N PHE A 40 4.94 10.93 10.06
CA PHE A 40 4.86 9.81 11.00
C PHE A 40 4.44 10.27 12.39
N VAL A 41 3.43 9.61 12.94
CA VAL A 41 3.00 9.77 14.34
C VAL A 41 3.26 8.47 15.07
N PHE A 42 4.12 8.50 16.08
CA PHE A 42 4.45 7.33 16.89
C PHE A 42 3.71 7.35 18.21
N ALA A 43 3.06 6.23 18.55
CA ALA A 43 2.50 6.01 19.87
C ALA A 43 2.91 4.62 20.39
N PRO A 44 3.25 4.49 21.68
CA PRO A 44 3.70 3.20 22.22
C PRO A 44 2.59 2.14 22.23
N THR A 45 1.33 2.55 22.36
CA THR A 45 0.16 1.66 22.34
C THR A 45 -1.03 2.35 21.70
N ASP A 46 -2.06 1.57 21.35
CA ASP A 46 -3.29 2.13 20.79
C ASP A 46 -4.06 2.99 21.80
N SER A 47 -3.97 2.64 23.08
CA SER A 47 -4.62 3.32 24.22
C SER A 47 -3.81 4.50 24.80
N ASN A 48 -2.71 4.91 24.16
CA ASN A 48 -1.88 5.97 24.68
C ASN A 48 -2.64 7.31 24.69
N VAL A 49 -2.69 7.97 25.85
CA VAL A 49 -3.43 9.24 26.04
C VAL A 49 -2.92 10.38 25.15
N MET A 50 -1.62 10.41 24.84
CA MET A 50 -1.05 11.44 23.95
C MET A 50 -1.46 11.21 22.49
N ARG A 51 -1.70 9.96 22.08
CA ARG A 51 -2.26 9.64 20.77
C ARG A 51 -3.66 10.22 20.62
N ALA A 52 -4.51 10.04 21.63
CA ALA A 52 -5.87 10.58 21.59
C ALA A 52 -5.86 12.12 21.47
N GLY A 53 -4.98 12.79 22.21
CA GLY A 53 -4.78 14.24 22.08
C GLY A 53 -4.29 14.68 20.70
N GLN A 54 -3.38 13.90 20.10
CA GLN A 54 -2.89 14.17 18.75
C GLN A 54 -3.97 13.99 17.68
N GLU A 55 -4.80 12.94 17.81
CA GLU A 55 -5.92 12.65 16.91
C GLU A 55 -6.97 13.76 16.96
N ALA A 56 -7.33 14.22 18.17
CA ALA A 56 -8.21 15.37 18.36
C ALA A 56 -7.61 16.65 17.75
N ALA A 57 -6.30 16.86 17.87
CA ALA A 57 -5.62 17.99 17.26
C ALA A 57 -5.61 17.93 15.72
N PHE A 58 -5.85 16.77 15.12
CA PHE A 58 -5.93 16.58 13.66
C PHE A 58 -7.35 16.69 13.12
N GLU A 59 -8.37 16.67 13.98
CA GLU A 59 -9.76 16.80 13.57
C GLU A 59 -9.98 18.08 12.76
N GLY A 60 -10.62 17.95 11.60
CA GLY A 60 -10.88 19.05 10.67
C GLY A 60 -9.64 19.59 9.94
N ARG A 61 -8.45 19.02 10.12
CA ARG A 61 -7.20 19.48 9.47
C ARG A 61 -6.84 18.72 8.20
N ASP A 62 -7.63 17.73 7.80
CA ASP A 62 -7.43 16.97 6.55
C ASP A 62 -7.26 17.86 5.30
N PRO A 63 -7.96 19.00 5.14
CA PRO A 63 -7.67 19.93 4.04
C PRO A 63 -6.23 20.44 4.07
N GLY A 64 -5.69 20.80 5.24
CA GLY A 64 -4.33 21.31 5.38
C GLY A 64 -3.24 20.24 5.16
N PHE A 65 -3.54 18.97 5.43
CA PHE A 65 -2.66 17.84 5.04
C PHE A 65 -2.67 17.64 3.54
N ARG A 66 -3.85 17.69 2.90
CA ARG A 66 -3.98 17.56 1.44
C ARG A 66 -3.29 18.70 0.68
N GLU A 67 -3.50 19.95 1.09
CA GLU A 67 -2.83 21.13 0.52
C GLU A 67 -1.31 21.03 0.55
N ARG A 68 -0.78 20.32 1.56
CA ARG A 68 0.64 20.07 1.74
C ARG A 68 1.07 18.71 1.21
N ASP A 69 0.21 17.98 0.52
CA ASP A 69 0.55 16.67 -0.01
C ASP A 69 1.17 15.74 1.06
N LEU A 70 0.56 15.75 2.25
CA LEU A 70 1.01 14.99 3.41
C LEU A 70 0.23 13.69 3.53
N LEU A 71 0.95 12.57 3.52
CA LEU A 71 0.42 11.27 3.91
C LEU A 71 0.71 11.01 5.38
N VAL A 72 -0.35 10.97 6.20
CA VAL A 72 -0.24 10.78 7.65
C VAL A 72 -0.30 9.29 7.99
N LEU A 73 0.79 8.79 8.56
CA LEU A 73 0.96 7.41 9.00
C LEU A 73 1.09 7.40 10.53
N THR A 74 0.17 6.71 11.21
CA THR A 74 0.27 6.48 12.65
C THR A 74 0.82 5.08 12.88
N VAL A 75 1.89 4.97 13.66
CA VAL A 75 2.52 3.70 14.04
C VAL A 75 2.27 3.48 15.53
N THR A 76 1.70 2.32 15.87
CA THR A 76 1.42 1.92 17.24
C THR A 76 2.10 0.59 17.61
N GLY A 77 2.69 0.56 18.81
CA GLY A 77 3.47 -0.60 19.25
C GLY A 77 4.63 -0.90 18.30
N GLN A 78 4.90 -2.19 18.05
CA GLN A 78 6.02 -2.59 17.20
C GLN A 78 5.65 -2.78 15.73
N ASN A 79 4.41 -3.22 15.43
CA ASN A 79 4.07 -3.75 14.10
C ASN A 79 2.69 -3.28 13.59
N ARG A 80 2.04 -2.32 14.25
CA ARG A 80 0.71 -1.84 13.83
C ARG A 80 0.80 -0.42 13.33
N GLY A 81 0.00 -0.11 12.31
CA GLY A 81 -0.14 1.25 11.84
C GLY A 81 -1.47 1.49 11.15
N THR A 82 -1.86 2.76 11.11
CA THR A 82 -3.04 3.24 10.40
C THR A 82 -2.64 4.39 9.48
N GLN A 83 -3.31 4.47 8.34
CA GLN A 83 -3.13 5.52 7.35
C GLN A 83 -4.39 6.38 7.31
N ARG A 84 -4.23 7.70 7.32
CA ARG A 84 -5.34 8.63 7.01
C ARG A 84 -5.50 8.75 5.49
N ALA A 85 -6.70 9.15 5.04
CA ALA A 85 -6.99 9.35 3.62
C ALA A 85 -5.88 10.16 2.94
N ALA A 86 -5.35 9.61 1.85
CA ALA A 86 -4.24 10.21 1.14
C ALA A 86 -4.65 11.54 0.47
N PRO A 87 -3.69 12.44 0.21
CA PRO A 87 -3.94 13.57 -0.67
C PRO A 87 -4.52 13.09 -2.02
N GLY A 88 -5.63 13.69 -2.46
CA GLY A 88 -6.30 13.31 -3.72
C GLY A 88 -7.34 12.18 -3.60
N ALA A 89 -7.51 11.54 -2.44
CA ALA A 89 -8.64 10.64 -2.20
C ALA A 89 -9.95 11.44 -2.01
N GLU A 90 -11.02 11.05 -2.70
CA GLU A 90 -12.38 11.58 -2.45
C GLU A 90 -12.88 11.18 -1.05
N PRO A 91 -13.72 12.02 -0.40
CA PRO A 91 -14.25 11.77 0.93
C PRO A 91 -15.23 10.59 1.02
#